data_AF-A0A2S8S5C1-F1
#
_entry.id   AF-A0A2S8S5C1-F1
#
_cell.length_a   1.000
_cell.length_b   1.000
_cell.length_c   1.000
_cell.angle_alpha   90.00
_cell.angle_beta   90.00
_cell.angle_gamma   90.00
#
_symmetry.space_group_name_H-M   'P 1'
#
loop_
_entity.id
_entity.type
_entity.pdbx_description
1 polymer ?
#
loop_
_entity_poly.entity_id
_entity_poly.type
_entity_poly.pdbx_seq_one_letter_code
_entity_poly.pdbx_strand_id
1 'polypeptide(L)'
;MTYVVTENCINCKFQDCVTVCPVDCFYEGENFLVIHPEECIDCGVCEPECPADAIRADTEPGLDEWLALNAKYAEIWPNITEIGTVPPDAEDWNGKPDKAGLLITGEAPPEPHAQKPIYEAGEMPDDADAEHYEVDGAAVPFPEPAGDAPIVRLDPIDTDEPEGFEVDGLRVTP
;
A
#
# COMPACT_ATOMS: atom_id res chain seq x y z
N MET A 1 2.25 12.53 -8.76
CA MET A 1 1.00 12.90 -8.08
C MET A 1 0.81 11.83 -7.03
N THR A 2 0.36 12.21 -5.85
CA THR A 2 0.21 11.33 -4.69
C THR A 2 -1.01 11.75 -3.90
N TYR A 3 -1.44 10.87 -3.00
CA TYR A 3 -2.34 11.24 -1.92
C TYR A 3 -1.56 11.63 -0.67
N VAL A 4 -2.20 12.46 0.17
CA VAL A 4 -1.61 13.05 1.37
C VAL A 4 -2.59 12.90 2.52
N VAL A 5 -2.12 12.42 3.67
CA VAL A 5 -2.90 12.43 4.92
C VAL A 5 -2.74 13.79 5.60
N THR A 6 -3.86 14.37 6.03
CA THR A 6 -3.98 15.73 6.57
C THR A 6 -4.46 15.74 8.02
N GLU A 7 -4.56 16.94 8.61
CA GLU A 7 -4.82 17.20 10.03
C GLU A 7 -5.87 16.31 10.70
N ASN A 8 -7.00 16.03 10.02
CA ASN A 8 -8.12 15.37 10.69
C ASN A 8 -7.83 13.90 11.04
N CYS A 9 -6.76 13.29 10.53
CA CYS A 9 -6.35 11.94 10.94
C CYS A 9 -5.73 11.92 12.35
N ILE A 10 -5.15 13.03 12.82
CA ILE A 10 -4.47 13.10 14.13
C ILE A 10 -5.47 12.77 15.26
N ASN A 11 -5.10 11.82 16.12
CA ASN A 11 -5.93 11.23 17.18
C ASN A 11 -7.21 10.49 16.72
N CYS A 12 -7.52 10.49 15.42
CA CYS A 12 -8.57 9.64 14.85
C CYS A 12 -8.00 8.27 14.50
N LYS A 13 -6.99 8.25 13.60
CA LYS A 13 -6.24 7.06 13.19
C LYS A 13 -7.14 5.80 13.04
N PHE A 14 -8.18 5.91 12.21
CA PHE A 14 -9.14 4.82 11.97
C PHE A 14 -8.55 3.64 11.19
N GLN A 15 -7.53 3.88 10.37
CA GLN A 15 -6.76 2.87 9.61
C GLN A 15 -7.49 2.14 8.47
N ASP A 16 -8.77 2.45 8.16
CA ASP A 16 -9.52 1.84 7.04
C ASP A 16 -8.78 1.94 5.70
N CYS A 17 -8.11 3.08 5.47
CA CYS A 17 -7.35 3.38 4.26
C CYS A 17 -6.22 2.38 3.96
N VAL A 18 -5.71 1.69 4.98
CA VAL A 18 -4.64 0.68 4.83
C VAL A 18 -5.16 -0.54 4.06
N THR A 19 -6.38 -0.98 4.34
CA THR A 19 -6.95 -2.22 3.78
C THR A 19 -7.23 -2.16 2.28
N VAL A 20 -7.30 -0.95 1.74
CA VAL A 20 -7.63 -0.70 0.33
C VAL A 20 -6.43 -0.24 -0.49
N CYS A 21 -5.25 -0.09 0.14
CA CYS A 21 -4.05 0.36 -0.55
C CYS A 21 -3.43 -0.82 -1.34
N PRO A 22 -3.36 -0.76 -2.68
CA PRO A 22 -2.85 -1.89 -3.48
C PRO A 22 -1.32 -2.04 -3.44
N VAL A 23 -0.60 -1.07 -2.89
CA VAL A 23 0.87 -0.98 -2.90
C VAL A 23 1.46 -0.84 -1.49
N ASP A 24 0.63 -0.97 -0.45
CA ASP A 24 1.04 -0.87 0.95
C ASP A 24 1.82 0.41 1.30
N CYS A 25 1.49 1.58 0.74
CA CYS A 25 2.31 2.78 0.91
C CYS A 25 1.98 3.62 2.16
N PHE A 26 1.38 3.02 3.20
CA PHE A 26 1.05 3.69 4.47
C PHE A 26 2.09 3.43 5.55
N TYR A 27 2.37 4.44 6.36
CA TYR A 27 3.37 4.38 7.42
C TYR A 27 2.80 4.95 8.72
N GLU A 28 3.14 4.31 9.83
CA GLU A 28 2.42 4.44 11.10
C GLU A 28 3.20 5.20 12.18
N GLY A 29 2.68 6.35 12.57
CA GLY A 29 3.08 7.05 13.78
C GLY A 29 2.18 6.69 14.97
N GLU A 30 2.49 7.24 16.15
CA GLU A 30 1.75 6.94 17.37
C GLU A 30 0.25 7.31 17.25
N ASN A 31 -0.05 8.51 16.74
CA ASN A 31 -1.41 9.03 16.63
C ASN A 31 -1.80 9.51 15.22
N PHE A 32 -1.06 9.09 14.19
CA PHE A 32 -1.23 9.53 12.80
C PHE A 32 -0.72 8.48 11.80
N LEU A 33 -1.24 8.51 10.57
CA LEU A 33 -0.70 7.76 9.43
C LEU A 33 -0.19 8.73 8.37
N VAL A 34 0.80 8.31 7.59
CA VAL A 34 1.27 9.04 6.40
C VAL A 34 1.30 8.13 5.18
N ILE A 35 1.24 8.74 3.99
CA ILE A 35 1.41 8.06 2.69
C ILE A 35 2.81 8.35 2.16
N HIS A 36 3.52 7.34 1.68
CA HIS A 36 4.80 7.52 1.01
C HIS A 36 4.58 8.03 -0.43
N PRO A 37 5.06 9.24 -0.77
CA PRO A 37 4.71 9.90 -2.03
C PRO A 37 5.31 9.22 -3.27
N GLU A 38 6.45 8.53 -3.13
CA GLU A 38 7.08 7.81 -4.25
C GLU A 38 6.53 6.40 -4.46
N GLU A 39 5.86 5.82 -3.46
CA GLU A 39 5.25 4.49 -3.56
C GLU A 39 3.77 4.58 -3.95
N CYS A 40 3.11 5.69 -3.61
CA CYS A 40 1.73 5.95 -4.00
C CYS A 40 1.59 5.99 -5.52
N ILE A 41 0.68 5.16 -6.05
CA ILE A 41 0.37 5.09 -7.48
C ILE A 41 -0.85 5.92 -7.91
N ASP A 42 -1.29 6.85 -7.05
CA ASP A 42 -2.38 7.80 -7.35
C ASP A 42 -3.70 7.12 -7.77
N CYS A 43 -4.06 6.00 -7.14
CA CYS A 43 -5.27 5.25 -7.50
C CYS A 43 -6.57 5.83 -6.92
N GLY A 44 -6.48 6.67 -5.89
CA GLY A 44 -7.62 7.36 -5.26
C GLY A 44 -8.57 6.51 -4.42
N VAL A 45 -8.29 5.22 -4.23
CA VAL A 45 -9.21 4.33 -3.50
C VAL A 45 -9.22 4.62 -1.99
N CYS A 46 -8.12 5.09 -1.42
CA CYS A 46 -8.04 5.36 0.02
C CYS A 46 -8.78 6.62 0.48
N GLU A 47 -8.99 7.59 -0.41
CA GLU A 47 -9.67 8.86 -0.11
C GLU A 47 -11.10 8.67 0.41
N PRO A 48 -12.02 8.00 -0.30
CA PRO A 48 -13.39 7.81 0.15
C PRO A 48 -13.54 6.86 1.34
N GLU A 49 -12.52 6.04 1.62
CA GLU A 49 -12.54 5.05 2.69
C GLU A 49 -12.16 5.63 4.04
N CYS A 50 -11.56 6.83 4.09
CA CYS A 50 -11.17 7.46 5.34
C CYS A 50 -12.39 8.04 6.09
N PRO A 51 -12.78 7.51 7.28
CA PRO A 51 -13.94 8.02 8.02
C PRO A 51 -13.73 9.45 8.57
N ALA A 52 -12.46 9.86 8.69
CA ALA A 52 -12.09 11.22 9.08
C ALA A 52 -12.04 12.19 7.89
N ASP A 53 -12.30 11.74 6.66
CA ASP A 53 -12.17 12.56 5.45
C ASP A 53 -10.82 13.33 5.43
N ALA A 54 -9.74 12.63 5.78
CA ALA A 54 -8.43 13.23 6.05
C ALA A 54 -7.42 13.02 4.92
N ILE A 55 -7.81 12.38 3.82
CA ILE A 55 -6.92 12.05 2.70
C ILE A 55 -7.30 12.92 1.50
N ARG A 56 -6.33 13.57 0.86
CA ARG A 56 -6.53 14.48 -0.28
C ARG A 56 -5.49 14.25 -1.36
N ALA A 57 -5.82 14.57 -2.60
CA ALA A 57 -4.84 14.56 -3.69
C ALA A 57 -3.85 15.72 -3.53
N ASP A 58 -2.55 15.49 -3.77
CA ASP A 58 -1.50 16.52 -3.67
C ASP A 58 -1.67 17.71 -4.63
N THR A 59 -2.54 17.54 -5.64
CA THR A 59 -2.92 18.59 -6.58
C THR A 59 -3.89 19.64 -5.99
N GLU A 60 -4.49 19.37 -4.83
CA GLU A 60 -5.32 20.34 -4.12
C GLU A 60 -4.46 21.46 -3.49
N PRO A 61 -4.94 22.71 -3.51
CA PRO A 61 -4.17 23.84 -3.01
C PRO A 61 -4.01 23.82 -1.48
N GLY A 62 -2.83 24.23 -1.00
CA GLY A 62 -2.57 24.41 0.44
C GLY A 62 -2.10 23.15 1.18
N LEU A 63 -1.69 22.11 0.44
CA LEU A 63 -1.22 20.85 1.01
C LEU A 63 0.30 20.70 1.07
N ASP A 64 1.07 21.71 0.65
CA ASP A 64 2.53 21.63 0.56
C ASP A 64 3.20 21.20 1.87
N GLU A 65 2.72 21.71 3.00
CA GLU A 65 3.24 21.36 4.33
C GLU A 65 2.89 19.91 4.72
N TRP A 66 1.68 19.46 4.39
CA TRP A 66 1.24 18.09 4.64
C TRP A 66 1.98 17.09 3.74
N LEU A 67 2.24 17.44 2.48
CA LEU A 67 3.02 16.63 1.56
C LEU A 67 4.45 16.45 2.09
N ALA A 68 5.10 17.54 2.52
CA ALA A 68 6.44 17.47 3.12
C ALA A 68 6.46 16.64 4.41
N LEU A 69 5.41 16.73 5.22
CA LEU A 69 5.25 15.95 6.44
C LEU A 69 5.11 14.45 6.14
N ASN A 70 4.25 14.10 5.19
CA ASN A 70 4.02 12.72 4.78
C ASN A 70 5.31 12.09 4.23
N ALA A 71 5.99 12.79 3.32
CA ALA A 71 7.28 12.39 2.77
C ALA A 71 8.33 12.15 3.87
N LYS A 72 8.45 13.08 4.81
CA LYS A 72 9.44 12.97 5.90
C LYS A 72 9.18 11.77 6.80
N TYR A 73 7.94 11.55 7.23
CA TYR A 73 7.65 10.50 8.22
C TYR A 73 7.49 9.12 7.59
N ALA A 74 7.17 9.02 6.29
CA ALA A 74 7.16 7.74 5.58
C ALA A 74 8.56 7.08 5.55
N GLU A 75 9.63 7.87 5.58
CA GLU A 75 11.02 7.39 5.65
C GLU A 75 11.45 6.89 7.04
N ILE A 76 10.67 7.20 8.10
CA ILE A 76 11.09 7.03 9.50
C ILE A 76 10.16 6.06 10.24
N TRP A 77 8.87 6.14 9.97
CA TRP A 77 7.87 5.29 10.60
C TRP A 77 7.82 3.91 9.93
N PRO A 78 7.33 2.88 10.61
CA PRO A 78 7.17 1.55 10.06
C PRO A 78 6.00 1.54 9.08
N ASN A 79 6.10 0.68 8.08
CA ASN A 79 5.00 0.36 7.19
C ASN A 79 3.86 -0.30 7.97
N ILE A 80 2.62 -0.02 7.59
CA ILE A 80 1.40 -0.65 8.10
C ILE A 80 0.59 -1.21 6.93
N THR A 81 0.25 -2.49 6.99
CA THR A 81 -0.50 -3.20 5.94
C THR A 81 -1.81 -3.82 6.42
N GLU A 82 -2.03 -3.81 7.74
CA GLU A 82 -3.24 -4.33 8.37
C GLU A 82 -3.77 -3.32 9.40
N ILE A 83 -5.08 -3.35 9.68
CA ILE A 83 -5.67 -2.53 10.73
C ILE A 83 -5.12 -2.97 12.08
N GLY A 84 -4.53 -2.02 12.81
CA GLY A 84 -4.06 -2.18 14.17
C GLY A 84 -5.13 -1.80 15.20
N THR A 85 -4.69 -1.16 16.29
CA THR A 85 -5.61 -0.68 17.32
C THR A 85 -6.08 0.74 17.01
N VAL A 86 -7.36 0.88 16.66
CA VAL A 86 -8.02 2.17 16.53
C VAL A 86 -8.18 2.82 17.91
N PRO A 87 -7.82 4.11 18.08
CA PRO A 87 -8.06 4.84 19.33
C PRO A 87 -9.52 4.75 19.78
N PRO A 88 -9.81 4.43 21.06
CA PRO A 88 -11.18 4.28 21.54
C PRO A 88 -11.98 5.60 21.52
N ASP A 89 -11.28 6.73 21.48
CA ASP A 89 -11.82 8.09 21.41
C ASP A 89 -11.72 8.70 20.00
N ALA A 90 -11.44 7.90 18.96
CA ALA A 90 -11.26 8.39 17.58
C ALA A 90 -12.44 9.24 17.08
N GLU A 91 -13.67 8.79 17.33
CA GLU A 91 -14.89 9.52 16.95
C GLU A 91 -15.03 10.86 17.68
N ASP A 92 -14.57 10.93 18.93
CA ASP A 92 -14.58 12.19 19.68
C ASP A 92 -13.58 13.20 19.08
N TRP A 93 -12.53 12.74 18.40
CA TRP A 93 -11.53 13.58 17.75
C TRP A 93 -11.87 13.96 16.31
N ASN A 94 -12.83 13.29 15.68
CA ASN A 94 -13.18 13.53 14.29
C ASN A 94 -13.80 14.93 14.11
N GLY A 95 -13.21 15.73 13.22
CA GLY A 95 -13.65 17.08 12.88
C GLY A 95 -13.26 18.15 13.91
N LYS A 96 -12.52 17.81 14.98
CA LYS A 96 -11.96 18.82 15.89
C LYS A 96 -10.83 19.59 15.17
N PRO A 97 -10.78 20.94 15.30
CA PRO A 97 -9.73 21.75 14.71
C PRO A 97 -8.44 21.70 15.54
N ASP A 98 -7.38 22.31 15.00
CA ASP A 98 -6.11 22.60 15.68
C ASP A 98 -5.38 21.34 16.21
N LYS A 99 -5.54 20.21 15.51
CA LYS A 99 -4.90 18.95 15.86
C LYS A 99 -3.45 18.85 15.38
N ALA A 100 -3.02 19.70 14.45
CA ALA A 100 -1.63 19.73 13.98
C ALA A 100 -0.61 19.89 15.13
N GLY A 101 -0.95 20.67 16.16
CA GLY A 101 -0.13 20.85 17.36
C GLY A 101 -0.09 19.65 18.31
N LEU A 102 -0.93 18.63 18.07
CA LEU A 102 -1.04 17.40 18.87
C LEU A 102 -0.35 16.21 18.20
N LEU A 103 0.24 16.39 17.01
CA LEU A 103 0.95 15.33 16.31
C LEU A 103 2.14 14.84 17.14
N ILE A 104 2.20 13.53 17.39
CA ILE A 104 3.34 12.91 18.06
C ILE A 104 4.31 12.43 16.99
N THR A 105 5.48 13.05 16.95
CA THR A 105 6.51 12.83 15.91
C THR A 105 7.63 11.88 16.35
N GLY A 106 7.47 11.25 17.53
CA GLY A 106 8.45 10.38 18.17
C GLY A 106 8.73 9.07 17.43
N GLU A 107 9.50 8.20 18.09
CA GLU A 107 9.74 6.83 17.62
C GLU A 107 8.40 6.12 17.41
N ALA A 108 8.35 5.32 16.34
CA ALA A 108 7.20 4.54 15.96
C ALA A 108 6.61 3.71 17.12
N PRO A 109 5.30 3.39 17.09
CA PRO A 109 4.70 2.53 18.10
C PRO A 109 5.50 1.21 18.24
N PRO A 110 5.63 0.67 19.47
CA PRO A 110 6.58 -0.39 19.81
C PRO A 110 6.30 -1.74 19.12
N GLU A 111 5.12 -1.90 18.52
CA GLU A 111 4.80 -3.07 17.70
C GLU A 111 4.46 -2.60 16.28
N PRO A 112 5.42 -2.63 15.33
CA PRO A 112 5.07 -2.52 13.93
C PRO A 112 4.16 -3.70 13.58
N HIS A 113 2.94 -3.41 13.17
CA HIS A 113 2.04 -4.40 12.58
C HIS A 113 2.67 -4.87 11.25
N ALA A 114 3.56 -5.87 11.38
CA ALA A 114 4.29 -6.61 10.36
C ALA A 114 5.16 -5.78 9.40
N GLN A 115 6.47 -5.73 9.69
CA GLN A 115 7.47 -5.53 8.62
C GLN A 115 7.44 -6.71 7.64
N LYS A 116 7.52 -6.37 6.36
CA LYS A 116 7.52 -7.24 5.17
C LYS A 116 8.62 -8.32 5.18
N PRO A 117 8.43 -9.41 4.41
CA PRO A 117 9.28 -9.54 3.25
C PRO A 117 8.44 -9.26 2.01
N ILE A 118 8.66 -8.07 1.45
CA ILE A 118 8.70 -7.92 0.00
C ILE A 118 9.73 -8.95 -0.42
N TYR A 119 9.36 -9.90 -1.26
CA TYR A 119 10.30 -10.77 -1.98
C TYR A 119 11.69 -10.11 -2.13
N GLU A 120 12.77 -10.80 -1.75
CA GLU A 120 14.08 -10.34 -2.20
C GLU A 120 14.07 -10.47 -3.73
N ALA A 121 14.27 -9.35 -4.43
CA ALA A 121 14.40 -9.34 -5.88
C ALA A 121 15.63 -10.16 -6.28
N GLY A 122 15.45 -11.47 -6.48
CA GLY A 122 16.54 -12.37 -6.85
C GLY A 122 16.33 -13.86 -6.60
N GLU A 123 15.34 -14.28 -5.79
CA GLU A 123 15.14 -15.70 -5.50
C GLU A 123 13.69 -16.13 -5.76
N MET A 124 13.29 -16.12 -7.04
CA MET A 124 12.36 -17.18 -7.46
C MET A 124 13.15 -18.49 -7.39
N PRO A 125 12.66 -19.54 -6.71
CA PRO A 125 13.27 -20.84 -6.84
C PRO A 125 13.25 -21.22 -8.32
N ASP A 126 14.40 -21.60 -8.87
CA ASP A 126 14.56 -22.08 -10.25
C ASP A 126 13.75 -23.37 -10.53
N ASP A 127 13.07 -23.91 -9.51
CA ASP A 127 12.40 -25.19 -9.52
C ASP A 127 10.89 -25.01 -9.70
N ALA A 128 10.50 -24.46 -10.86
CA ALA A 128 9.11 -24.39 -11.31
C ALA A 128 8.52 -25.76 -11.71
N ASP A 129 8.80 -26.80 -10.92
CA ASP A 129 8.27 -28.16 -11.08
C ASP A 129 7.90 -28.83 -9.72
N ALA A 130 7.86 -28.10 -8.61
CA ALA A 130 7.55 -28.68 -7.30
C ALA A 130 6.06 -28.59 -6.97
N GLU A 131 5.36 -29.73 -6.95
CA GLU A 131 3.92 -29.91 -6.66
C GLU A 131 3.47 -29.49 -5.24
N HIS A 132 4.35 -28.87 -4.44
CA HIS A 132 4.16 -28.56 -3.03
C HIS A 132 4.95 -27.29 -2.66
N TYR A 133 4.51 -26.56 -1.63
CA TYR A 133 5.27 -25.47 -1.03
C TYR A 133 5.94 -25.95 0.27
N GLU A 134 7.19 -25.58 0.53
CA GLU A 134 7.85 -25.89 1.80
C GLU A 134 7.64 -24.76 2.82
N VAL A 135 7.14 -25.10 4.01
CA VAL A 135 7.07 -24.20 5.17
C VAL A 135 7.75 -24.87 6.34
N ASP A 136 8.76 -24.23 6.94
CA ASP A 136 9.52 -24.75 8.09
C ASP A 136 10.07 -26.18 7.89
N GLY A 137 10.47 -26.51 6.64
CA GLY A 137 10.98 -27.83 6.27
C GLY A 137 9.91 -28.91 6.14
N ALA A 138 8.62 -28.53 6.17
CA ALA A 138 7.50 -29.41 5.86
C ALA A 138 6.95 -29.09 4.47
N ALA A 139 6.86 -30.10 3.62
CA ALA A 139 6.16 -30.00 2.34
C ALA A 139 4.65 -29.93 2.58
N VAL A 140 4.03 -28.84 2.13
CA VAL A 140 2.59 -28.61 2.20
C VAL A 140 2.02 -28.69 0.79
N PRO A 141 1.02 -29.55 0.53
CA PRO A 141 0.44 -29.70 -0.79
C PRO A 141 -0.37 -28.46 -1.17
N PHE A 142 -0.42 -28.16 -2.47
CA PHE A 142 -1.36 -27.15 -2.96
C PHE A 142 -2.79 -27.56 -2.59
N PRO A 143 -3.64 -26.61 -2.16
CA PRO A 143 -5.03 -26.90 -1.90
C PRO A 143 -5.69 -27.43 -3.18
N GLU A 144 -6.22 -28.65 -3.13
CA GLU A 144 -7.07 -29.15 -4.20
C GLU A 144 -8.28 -28.21 -4.36
N PRO A 145 -8.66 -27.82 -5.59
CA PRO A 145 -9.79 -26.92 -5.79
C PRO A 145 -11.05 -27.53 -5.18
N ALA A 146 -11.80 -26.72 -4.44
CA ALA A 146 -13.05 -27.16 -3.84
C ALA A 146 -14.11 -27.39 -4.93
N GLY A 147 -14.27 -28.65 -5.34
CA GLY A 147 -15.33 -29.11 -6.26
C GLY A 147 -14.94 -29.15 -7.73
N ASP A 148 -15.90 -29.55 -8.59
CA ASP A 148 -15.72 -29.81 -10.04
C ASP A 148 -15.55 -28.53 -10.88
N ALA A 149 -15.16 -27.40 -10.29
CA ALA A 149 -14.97 -26.15 -11.02
C ALA A 149 -13.74 -26.28 -11.95
N PRO A 150 -13.86 -26.09 -13.27
CA PRO A 150 -12.74 -26.19 -14.17
C PRO A 150 -11.72 -25.09 -13.88
N ILE A 151 -10.47 -25.48 -13.62
CA ILE A 151 -9.34 -24.55 -13.55
C ILE A 151 -9.18 -23.92 -14.94
N VAL A 152 -9.53 -22.64 -15.07
CA VAL A 152 -9.20 -21.85 -16.25
C VAL A 152 -7.72 -21.52 -16.16
N ARG A 153 -6.87 -22.32 -16.81
CA ARG A 153 -5.49 -21.92 -17.07
C ARG A 153 -5.54 -20.82 -18.11
N LEU A 154 -5.26 -19.59 -17.69
CA LEU A 154 -4.98 -18.51 -18.64
C LEU A 154 -3.69 -18.89 -19.35
N ASP A 155 -3.73 -18.94 -20.68
CA ASP A 155 -2.53 -19.17 -21.45
C ASP A 155 -1.50 -18.07 -21.12
N PRO A 156 -0.21 -18.42 -20.95
CA PRO A 156 0.84 -17.43 -20.76
C PRO A 156 0.79 -16.39 -21.88
N ILE A 157 0.86 -15.11 -21.52
CA ILE A 157 1.06 -14.06 -22.51
C ILE A 157 2.48 -14.23 -23.05
N ASP A 158 2.61 -14.63 -24.31
CA ASP A 158 3.89 -14.68 -25.02
C ASP A 158 4.46 -13.25 -25.10
N THR A 159 5.46 -12.93 -24.28
CA THR A 159 6.12 -11.61 -24.28
C THR A 159 7.27 -11.50 -25.31
N ASP A 160 7.32 -12.40 -26.30
CA ASP A 160 8.41 -12.50 -27.29
C ASP A 160 8.02 -12.01 -28.71
N GLU A 161 7.03 -11.12 -28.84
CA GLU A 161 6.85 -10.35 -30.08
C GLU A 161 7.48 -8.95 -29.93
N PRO A 162 8.57 -8.63 -30.66
CA PRO A 162 9.16 -7.29 -30.59
C PRO A 162 8.23 -6.26 -31.22
N GLU A 163 7.78 -5.29 -30.41
CA GLU A 163 6.93 -4.17 -30.81
C GLU A 163 7.54 -3.39 -31.98
N GLY A 164 6.93 -3.54 -33.15
CA GLY A 164 7.18 -2.70 -34.31
C GLY A 164 5.98 -2.77 -35.22
N PHE A 165 5.50 -1.63 -35.70
CA PHE A 165 4.37 -1.57 -36.63
C PHE A 165 4.84 -1.16 -38.02
N GLU A 166 4.19 -1.71 -39.04
CA GLU A 166 4.54 -1.52 -40.44
C GLU A 166 3.69 -0.41 -41.06
N VAL A 167 4.32 0.55 -41.74
CA VAL A 167 3.64 1.56 -42.57
C VAL A 167 4.28 1.55 -43.96
N ASP A 168 3.48 1.30 -44.99
CA ASP A 168 3.87 1.30 -46.40
C ASP A 168 5.10 0.42 -46.74
N GLY A 169 5.19 -0.77 -46.12
CA GLY A 169 6.19 -1.79 -46.45
C GLY A 169 7.60 -1.49 -45.94
N LEU A 170 7.77 -0.50 -45.06
CA LEU A 170 8.99 -0.32 -44.28
C LEU A 170 8.72 -0.60 -42.80
N ARG A 171 9.55 -1.48 -42.22
CA ARG A 171 9.50 -1.82 -40.80
C ARG A 171 10.17 -0.72 -39.99
N VAL A 172 9.42 -0.13 -39.06
CA VAL A 172 9.94 0.83 -38.07
C VAL A 172 9.90 0.14 -36.71
N THR A 173 11.08 -0.12 -36.15
CA THR A 173 11.24 -0.41 -34.72
C THR A 173 11.35 0.93 -33.97
N PRO A 174 11.08 1.00 -32.65
CA PRO A 174 11.50 2.16 -31.87
C PRO A 174 13.01 2.44 -32.01
#